data_AF-A0A1E3Q001-F1
#
_entry.id   AF-A0A1E3Q001-F1
#
_cell.length_a   1.000
_cell.length_b   1.000
_cell.length_c   1.000
_cell.angle_alpha   90.00
_cell.angle_beta   90.00
_cell.angle_gamma   90.00
#
_symmetry.space_group_name_H-M   'P 1'
#
loop_
_entity.id
_entity.type
_entity.pdbx_description
1 polymer ?
#
loop_
_entity_poly.entity_id
_entity_poly.type
_entity_poly.pdbx_seq_one_letter_code
_entity_poly.pdbx_strand_id
1 'polypeptide(L)'
;MIEVCVAQMFTWMLQRGDLLVAREGIAGDVVNCTGSDNCHLTGIGQSDWNSQLKVPVCSVSREEAEARWGQFLMAFVEFGNRLSNLKAVQQLGWQPRETDIISILRDLTVQRGNLSRSHKSFLDCPNLCCRT
;
A
#
# COMPACT_ATOMS: atom_id res chain seq x y z
N MET A 1 -6.44 21.23 -3.53
CA MET A 1 -6.36 19.84 -3.02
C MET A 1 -5.38 19.12 -3.92
N ILE A 2 -4.27 18.61 -3.38
CA ILE A 2 -3.23 17.96 -4.16
C ILE A 2 -3.68 16.52 -4.43
N GLU A 3 -4.00 16.19 -5.67
CA GLU A 3 -4.26 14.81 -6.09
C GLU A 3 -2.98 14.18 -6.61
N VAL A 4 -2.43 13.24 -5.86
CA VAL A 4 -1.18 12.57 -6.21
C VAL A 4 -1.42 11.10 -6.30
N CYS A 5 -1.21 10.58 -7.51
CA CYS A 5 -1.12 9.15 -7.76
C CYS A 5 0.28 8.70 -7.33
N VAL A 6 0.35 7.80 -6.35
CA VAL A 6 1.61 7.23 -5.88
C VAL A 6 1.78 5.89 -6.55
N ALA A 7 2.86 5.73 -7.33
CA ALA A 7 3.25 4.44 -7.81
C ALA A 7 3.61 3.54 -6.62
N GLN A 8 2.83 2.47 -6.41
CA GLN A 8 3.02 1.58 -5.28
C GLN A 8 3.87 0.40 -5.69
N MET A 9 4.94 0.20 -4.93
CA MET A 9 5.80 -0.95 -5.06
C MET A 9 6.21 -1.37 -3.64
N PHE A 10 5.70 -2.53 -3.22
CA PHE A 10 6.12 -3.12 -1.96
C PHE A 10 7.47 -3.82 -2.12
N THR A 11 8.21 -3.98 -1.03
CA THR A 11 9.55 -4.59 -1.06
C THR A 11 9.55 -6.00 -1.66
N TRP A 12 8.48 -6.78 -1.47
CA TRP A 12 8.33 -8.09 -2.10
C TRP A 12 7.98 -8.03 -3.59
N MET A 13 7.36 -6.94 -4.05
CA MET A 13 7.13 -6.70 -5.49
C MET A 13 8.45 -6.36 -6.19
N LEU A 14 9.29 -5.54 -5.57
CA LEU A 14 10.66 -5.24 -6.03
C LEU A 14 11.44 -6.52 -6.30
N GLN A 15 11.56 -7.39 -5.29
CA GLN A 15 12.32 -8.63 -5.41
C GLN A 15 11.81 -9.53 -6.55
N ARG A 16 10.49 -9.62 -6.74
CA ARG A 16 9.92 -10.41 -7.84
C ARG A 16 10.13 -9.76 -9.20
N GLY A 17 9.97 -8.45 -9.29
CA GLY A 17 10.22 -7.69 -10.50
C GLY A 17 11.67 -7.85 -10.97
N ASP A 18 12.62 -7.71 -10.04
CA ASP A 18 14.05 -7.87 -10.31
C ASP A 18 14.38 -9.27 -10.84
N LEU A 19 13.81 -10.33 -10.22
CA LEU A 19 14.02 -11.70 -10.68
C LEU A 19 13.40 -11.97 -12.06
N LEU A 20 12.26 -11.35 -12.38
CA LEU A 20 11.62 -11.50 -13.69
C LEU A 20 12.41 -10.76 -14.77
N VAL A 21 12.87 -9.53 -14.48
CA VAL A 21 13.74 -8.76 -15.38
C VAL A 21 15.07 -9.49 -15.59
N ALA A 22 15.65 -10.08 -14.54
CA ALA A 22 16.90 -10.83 -14.66
C ALA A 22 16.77 -12.09 -15.52
N ARG A 23 15.57 -12.69 -15.60
CA ARG A 23 15.31 -13.93 -16.35
C ARG A 23 14.86 -13.68 -17.79
N GLU A 24 13.90 -12.79 -17.95
CA GLU A 24 13.14 -12.60 -19.19
C GLU A 24 13.35 -11.20 -19.80
N GLY A 25 14.09 -10.33 -19.10
CA GLY A 25 14.30 -8.95 -19.51
C GLY A 25 15.21 -8.83 -20.72
N ILE A 26 14.93 -7.81 -21.52
CA ILE A 26 15.76 -7.43 -22.66
C ILE A 26 16.78 -6.39 -22.17
N ALA A 27 18.06 -6.61 -22.48
CA ALA A 27 19.12 -5.68 -22.09
C ALA A 27 18.86 -4.28 -22.66
N GLY A 28 19.01 -3.26 -21.82
CA GLY A 28 18.73 -1.86 -22.17
C GLY A 28 17.25 -1.49 -22.17
N ASP A 29 16.36 -2.44 -21.87
CA ASP A 29 14.93 -2.15 -21.82
C ASP A 29 14.47 -1.64 -20.44
N VAL A 30 13.39 -0.87 -20.44
CA VAL A 30 12.78 -0.29 -19.23
C VAL A 30 11.36 -0.78 -19.08
N VAL A 31 11.04 -1.30 -17.89
CA VAL A 31 9.72 -1.78 -17.48
C VAL A 31 9.35 -1.22 -16.11
N ASN A 32 8.06 -0.95 -15.89
CA ASN A 32 7.56 -0.57 -14.57
C ASN A 32 6.91 -1.78 -13.91
N CYS A 33 7.43 -2.19 -12.75
CA CYS A 33 6.87 -3.27 -11.94
C CYS A 33 5.97 -2.74 -10.82
N THR A 34 5.02 -1.87 -11.16
CA THR A 34 4.08 -1.29 -10.19
C THR A 34 2.88 -2.20 -9.94
N GLY A 35 2.24 -2.05 -8.78
CA GLY A 35 1.02 -2.78 -8.41
C GLY A 35 -0.23 -2.28 -9.16
N SER A 36 -0.79 -1.15 -8.72
CA SER A 36 -1.92 -0.45 -9.33
C SER A 36 -1.60 1.02 -9.54
N ASP A 37 -2.29 1.62 -10.51
CA ASP A 37 -2.28 3.04 -10.84
C ASP A 37 -3.46 3.82 -10.23
N ASN A 38 -4.30 3.18 -9.41
CA ASN A 38 -5.52 3.78 -8.84
C ASN A 38 -5.36 4.26 -7.38
N CYS A 39 -4.14 4.36 -6.86
CA CYS A 39 -3.94 4.82 -5.49
C CYS A 39 -3.60 6.31 -5.42
N HIS A 40 -4.54 7.09 -4.92
CA HIS A 40 -4.37 8.52 -4.64
C HIS A 40 -4.08 8.76 -3.16
N LEU A 41 -3.16 9.67 -2.83
CA LEU A 41 -2.86 10.05 -1.43
C LEU A 41 -4.12 10.49 -0.67
N THR A 42 -5.02 11.22 -1.34
CA THR A 42 -6.34 11.61 -0.82
C THR A 42 -7.20 10.39 -0.51
N GLY A 43 -7.21 9.39 -1.39
CA GLY A 43 -7.89 8.11 -1.19
C GLY A 43 -7.32 7.32 0.00
N ILE A 44 -6.01 7.38 0.25
CA ILE A 44 -5.40 6.79 1.46
C ILE A 44 -5.87 7.54 2.71
N GLY A 45 -5.80 8.87 2.72
CA GLY A 45 -6.24 9.68 3.86
C GLY A 45 -7.74 9.57 4.15
N GLN A 46 -8.57 9.42 3.11
CA GLN A 46 -10.01 9.23 3.24
C GLN A 46 -10.42 7.78 3.46
N SER A 47 -9.53 6.81 3.21
CA SER A 47 -9.77 5.42 3.56
C SER A 47 -9.92 5.27 5.07
N ASP A 48 -10.38 4.10 5.52
CA ASP A 48 -10.64 3.77 6.92
C ASP A 48 -9.44 3.91 7.89
N TRP A 49 -8.31 4.49 7.46
CA TRP A 49 -7.17 4.88 8.28
C TRP A 49 -7.59 5.58 9.58
N ASN A 50 -8.51 6.56 9.49
CA ASN A 50 -8.99 7.32 10.66
C ASN A 50 -9.87 6.46 11.59
N SER A 51 -10.76 5.63 11.03
CA SER A 51 -11.66 4.78 11.82
C SER A 51 -10.92 3.61 12.49
N GLN A 52 -9.82 3.14 11.90
CA GLN A 52 -9.13 1.90 12.31
C GLN A 52 -7.86 2.14 13.12
N LEU A 53 -7.03 3.11 12.73
CA LEU A 53 -5.81 3.46 13.46
C LEU A 53 -6.04 4.58 14.48
N LYS A 54 -7.23 5.20 14.47
CA LYS A 54 -7.59 6.36 15.30
C LYS A 54 -6.58 7.50 15.16
N VAL A 55 -5.96 7.60 13.98
CA VAL A 55 -5.02 8.67 13.67
C VAL A 55 -5.80 9.78 12.98
N PRO A 56 -5.78 11.01 13.52
CA PRO A 56 -6.49 12.12 12.90
C PRO A 56 -5.92 12.40 11.52
N VAL A 57 -6.81 12.46 10.52
CA VAL A 57 -6.47 12.86 9.17
C VAL A 57 -6.63 14.37 9.11
N CYS A 58 -5.52 15.07 8.91
CA CYS A 58 -5.48 16.53 8.83
C CYS A 58 -5.16 16.95 7.40
N SER A 59 -5.92 17.91 6.87
CA SER A 59 -5.47 18.67 5.70
C SER A 59 -4.48 19.74 6.15
N VAL A 60 -3.34 19.84 5.48
CA VAL A 60 -2.35 20.90 5.68
C VAL A 60 -2.25 21.74 4.41
N SER A 61 -1.93 23.03 4.55
CA SER A 61 -1.66 23.88 3.38
C SER A 61 -0.32 23.49 2.75
N ARG A 62 -0.08 23.91 1.50
CA ARG A 62 1.21 23.71 0.83
C ARG A 62 2.33 24.37 1.62
N GLU A 63 2.13 25.60 2.06
CA GLU A 63 3.09 26.42 2.80
C GLU A 63 3.42 25.78 4.16
N GLU A 64 2.40 25.28 4.86
CA GLU A 64 2.58 24.55 6.12
C GLU A 64 3.35 23.25 5.92
N ALA A 65 3.04 22.49 4.86
CA ALA A 65 3.73 21.25 4.53
C ALA A 65 5.18 21.51 4.10
N GLU A 66 5.45 22.56 3.32
CA GLU A 66 6.79 22.98 2.92
C GLU A 66 7.62 23.45 4.13
N ALA A 67 7.02 24.20 5.05
CA ALA A 67 7.69 24.61 6.28
C ALA A 67 8.08 23.41 7.16
N ARG A 68 7.31 22.31 7.12
CA ARG A 68 7.56 21.09 7.91
C ARG A 68 8.50 20.10 7.24
N TRP A 69 8.37 19.91 5.93
CA TRP A 69 9.04 18.84 5.19
C TRP A 69 10.12 19.35 4.23
N GLY A 70 10.15 20.67 3.99
CA GLY A 70 11.02 21.30 3.02
C GLY A 70 10.54 21.13 1.58
N GLN A 71 11.16 21.91 0.70
CA GLN A 71 10.82 21.97 -0.74
C GLN A 71 10.99 20.64 -1.45
N PHE A 72 12.02 19.87 -1.10
CA PHE A 72 12.30 18.60 -1.78
C PHE A 72 11.17 17.59 -1.58
N LEU A 73 10.76 17.37 -0.32
CA LEU A 73 9.69 16.42 -0.03
C LEU A 73 8.35 16.92 -0.58
N MET A 74 8.11 18.23 -0.52
CA MET A 74 6.93 18.82 -1.15
C MET A 74 6.89 18.58 -2.66
N ALA A 75 8.00 18.78 -3.36
CA ALA A 75 8.10 18.49 -4.78
C ALA A 75 7.84 17.01 -5.08
N PHE A 76 8.36 16.09 -4.24
CA PHE A 76 8.12 14.66 -4.40
C PHE A 76 6.65 14.28 -4.20
N VAL A 77 6.02 14.76 -3.12
CA VAL A 77 4.62 14.42 -2.84
C VAL A 77 3.66 15.12 -3.78
N GLU A 78 3.98 16.26 -4.39
CA GLU A 78 3.15 16.90 -5.42
C GLU A 78 3.33 16.26 -6.81
N PHE A 79 4.42 15.53 -7.01
CA PHE A 79 4.69 14.89 -8.28
C PHE A 79 3.81 13.65 -8.48
N GLY A 80 2.67 13.86 -9.15
CA GLY A 80 1.81 12.77 -9.60
C GLY A 80 2.43 12.01 -10.77
N ASN A 81 2.72 10.73 -10.60
CA ASN A 81 3.18 9.87 -11.68
C ASN A 81 2.26 8.66 -11.85
N ARG A 82 1.49 8.64 -12.94
CA ARG A 82 0.65 7.50 -13.30
C ARG A 82 1.47 6.48 -14.09
N LEU A 83 2.19 5.62 -13.37
CA LEU A 83 2.99 4.56 -13.98
C LEU A 83 2.12 3.38 -14.42
N SER A 84 2.23 3.00 -15.70
CA SER A 84 1.63 1.78 -16.24
C SER A 84 2.58 0.60 -16.15
N ASN A 85 2.09 -0.54 -15.65
CA ASN A 85 2.80 -1.82 -15.63
C ASN A 85 2.50 -2.71 -16.85
N LEU A 86 1.75 -2.20 -17.84
CA LEU A 86 1.24 -2.99 -18.98
C LEU A 86 2.36 -3.77 -19.68
N LYS A 87 3.50 -3.11 -19.88
CA LYS A 87 4.67 -3.72 -20.51
C LYS A 87 5.24 -4.88 -19.69
N ALA A 88 5.37 -4.72 -18.37
CA ALA A 88 5.84 -5.79 -17.50
C ALA A 88 4.86 -6.99 -17.50
N VAL A 89 3.56 -6.72 -17.54
CA VAL A 89 2.51 -7.76 -17.62
C VAL A 89 2.63 -8.52 -18.94
N GLN A 90 2.71 -7.81 -20.06
CA GLN A 90 2.70 -8.41 -21.40
C GLN A 90 4.00 -9.14 -21.75
N GLN A 91 5.15 -8.59 -21.35
CA GLN A 91 6.46 -9.09 -21.80
C GLN A 91 7.13 -10.01 -20.78
N LEU A 92 6.93 -9.77 -19.48
CA LEU A 92 7.60 -10.51 -18.41
C LEU A 92 6.63 -11.42 -17.64
N GLY A 93 5.35 -11.42 -17.98
CA GLY A 93 4.32 -12.16 -17.23
C GLY A 93 4.12 -11.63 -15.81
N TRP A 94 4.41 -10.34 -15.57
CA TRP A 94 4.22 -9.72 -14.26
C TRP A 94 2.78 -9.88 -13.76
N GLN A 95 2.63 -10.40 -12.54
CA GLN A 95 1.35 -10.56 -11.86
C GLN A 95 1.46 -10.01 -10.43
N PRO A 96 1.11 -8.73 -10.19
CA PRO A 96 1.13 -8.17 -8.84
C PRO A 96 0.07 -8.88 -7.97
N ARG A 97 0.47 -9.37 -6.79
CA ARG A 97 -0.41 -10.12 -5.88
C ARG A 97 -1.42 -9.23 -5.17
N GLU A 98 -0.96 -8.12 -4.60
CA GLU A 98 -1.83 -7.12 -4.01
C GLU A 98 -1.88 -5.93 -4.97
N THR A 99 -3.07 -5.57 -5.44
CA THR A 99 -3.21 -4.52 -6.43
C THR A 99 -2.96 -3.14 -5.83
N ASP A 100 -3.40 -2.86 -4.59
CA ASP A 100 -3.32 -1.51 -4.03
C ASP A 100 -3.28 -1.50 -2.49
N ILE A 101 -2.70 -0.43 -1.91
CA ILE A 101 -2.57 -0.25 -0.46
C ILE A 101 -3.91 -0.16 0.25
N ILE A 102 -4.96 0.34 -0.40
CA ILE A 102 -6.28 0.50 0.22
C ILE A 102 -6.87 -0.89 0.46
N SER A 103 -6.72 -1.80 -0.50
CA SER A 103 -7.07 -3.20 -0.37
C SER A 103 -6.25 -3.90 0.72
N ILE A 104 -4.93 -3.65 0.80
CA ILE A 104 -4.09 -4.20 1.88
C ILE A 104 -4.58 -3.74 3.26
N LEU A 105 -4.87 -2.45 3.41
CA LEU A 105 -5.38 -1.90 4.66
C LEU A 105 -6.72 -2.54 5.06
N ARG A 106 -7.60 -2.77 4.08
CA ARG A 106 -8.86 -3.48 4.29
C ARG A 106 -8.63 -4.94 4.72
N ASP A 107 -7.69 -5.65 4.10
CA ASP A 107 -7.40 -7.05 4.43
C ASP A 107 -6.77 -7.21 5.83
N LEU A 108 -5.83 -6.34 6.18
CA LEU A 108 -5.25 -6.27 7.54
C LEU A 108 -6.34 -6.04 8.60
N THR A 109 -7.41 -5.33 8.23
CA THR A 109 -8.56 -5.10 9.11
C THR A 109 -9.37 -6.37 9.36
N VAL A 110 -9.67 -7.13 8.30
CA VAL A 110 -10.38 -8.41 8.42
C VAL A 110 -9.59 -9.38 9.30
N GLN A 111 -8.28 -9.44 9.13
CA GLN A 111 -7.41 -10.31 9.93
C GLN A 111 -7.40 -9.91 11.42
N ARG A 112 -7.31 -8.61 11.75
CA ARG A 112 -7.42 -8.12 13.14
C ARG A 112 -8.79 -8.40 13.77
N GLY A 113 -9.87 -8.25 13.00
CA GLY A 113 -11.22 -8.61 13.45
C GLY A 113 -11.35 -10.10 13.79
N ASN A 114 -10.76 -10.97 12.97
CA ASN A 114 -10.76 -12.41 13.19
C ASN A 114 -9.88 -12.84 14.38
N LEU A 115 -8.73 -12.18 14.57
CA LEU A 115 -7.86 -12.41 15.73
C LEU A 115 -8.53 -11.95 17.04
N SER A 116 -9.19 -10.79 17.05
CA SER A 116 -9.91 -10.32 18.24
C SER A 116 -11.14 -11.16 18.58
N ARG A 117 -11.85 -11.69 17.58
CA ARG A 117 -12.95 -12.66 17.79
C ARG A 117 -12.46 -14.01 18.30
N SER A 118 -11.37 -14.54 17.76
CA SER A 118 -10.78 -15.80 18.25
C SER A 118 -10.23 -15.67 19.66
N HIS A 119 -9.67 -14.51 20.03
CA HIS A 119 -9.22 -14.23 21.40
C HIS A 119 -10.40 -14.09 22.38
N LYS A 120 -11.52 -13.47 21.96
CA LYS A 120 -12.76 -13.46 22.76
C LYS A 120 -13.35 -14.86 22.92
N SER A 121 -13.45 -15.66 21.86
CA SER A 121 -13.94 -17.05 21.98
C SER A 121 -13.04 -17.94 22.84
N PHE A 122 -11.74 -17.62 22.94
CA PHE A 122 -10.82 -18.30 23.86
C PHE A 122 -11.09 -17.90 25.32
N LEU A 123 -11.33 -16.61 25.60
CA LEU A 123 -11.60 -16.10 26.95
C LEU A 123 -13.05 -16.37 27.43
N ASP A 124 -14.00 -16.45 26.50
CA ASP A 124 -15.43 -16.73 26.77
C ASP A 124 -15.73 -18.24 26.77
N CYS A 125 -14.71 -19.10 26.69
CA CYS A 125 -14.87 -20.55 26.73
C CYS A 125 -15.12 -20.97 28.20
N PRO A 126 -16.33 -21.41 28.59
CA PRO A 126 -16.66 -21.71 29.99
C PRO A 126 -15.92 -22.93 30.57
N ASN A 127 -15.06 -23.58 29.77
CA ASN A 127 -14.32 -24.79 30.12
C ASN A 127 -12.81 -24.60 30.24
N LEU A 128 -12.31 -23.39 30.53
CA LEU A 128 -10.89 -23.17 30.86
C LEU A 128 -10.47 -23.73 32.23
N CYS A 129 -11.34 -24.48 32.89
CA CYS A 129 -10.98 -25.45 33.93
C CYS A 129 -10.77 -26.82 33.27
N CYS A 130 -9.60 -27.05 32.64
CA CYS A 130 -8.95 -28.36 32.51
C CYS A 130 -7.75 -28.27 31.56
N ARG A 131 -6.55 -28.07 32.13
CA ARG A 131 -5.34 -28.85 31.85
C ARG A 131 -4.19 -28.32 32.71
N THR A 132 -3.88 -29.08 33.74
CA THR A 132 -2.51 -29.29 34.25
C THR A 132 -1.61 -29.83 33.16
#